data_AF-A0A7W1NLP6-F1
#
_entry.id   AF-A0A7W1NLP6-F1
#
_cell.length_a   1.000
_cell.length_b   1.000
_cell.length_c   1.000
_cell.angle_alpha   90.00
_cell.angle_beta   90.00
_cell.angle_gamma   90.00
#
_symmetry.space_group_name_H-M   'P 1'
#
loop_
_entity.id
_entity.type
_entity.pdbx_description
1 polymer ?
#
loop_
_entity_poly.entity_id
_entity_poly.type
_entity_poly.pdbx_seq_one_letter_code
_entity_poly.pdbx_strand_id
1 'polypeptide(L)'
;MLKSVSHPVHLIIDERTIKLTLSSSDIKFLEKNVPPNQGAVVMVVSKSDLNYKKVVQNMGKKQAPKTFAQPRFALTIEEARQILKEQFGVQYSESALS
;
A
#
# COMPACT_ATOMS: atom_id res chain seq x y z
N MET A 1 -17.46 13.75 -26.67
CA MET A 1 -16.32 13.00 -26.12
C MET A 1 -16.49 12.92 -24.61
N LEU A 2 -16.58 11.72 -24.04
CA LEU A 2 -16.58 11.55 -22.59
C LEU A 2 -15.21 11.99 -22.05
N LYS A 3 -15.20 12.89 -21.07
CA LYS A 3 -13.97 13.35 -20.42
C LYS A 3 -13.47 12.26 -19.48
N SER A 4 -12.24 11.79 -19.68
CA SER A 4 -11.55 10.96 -18.68
C SER A 4 -11.25 11.80 -17.45
N VAL A 5 -11.52 11.25 -16.26
CA VAL A 5 -11.20 11.90 -14.97
C VAL A 5 -10.20 11.04 -14.23
N SER A 6 -9.13 11.64 -13.71
CA SER A 6 -8.12 10.92 -12.93
C SER A 6 -8.67 10.61 -11.54
N HIS A 7 -8.57 9.35 -11.12
CA HIS A 7 -8.99 8.90 -9.79
C HIS A 7 -7.80 8.25 -9.08
N PRO A 8 -7.54 8.59 -7.81
CA PRO A 8 -6.53 7.91 -7.02
C PRO A 8 -6.95 6.46 -6.76
N VAL A 9 -6.00 5.53 -6.92
CA VAL A 9 -6.21 4.11 -6.64
C VAL A 9 -5.51 3.76 -5.33
N HIS A 10 -6.28 3.35 -4.33
CA HIS A 10 -5.77 2.87 -3.04
C HIS A 10 -5.64 1.35 -3.06
N LEU A 11 -4.58 0.81 -2.48
CA LEU A 11 -4.29 -0.62 -2.47
C LEU A 11 -4.20 -1.14 -1.03
N ILE A 12 -4.77 -2.32 -0.81
CA ILE A 12 -4.52 -3.15 0.38
C ILE A 12 -3.75 -4.37 -0.10
N ILE A 13 -2.56 -4.59 0.47
CA ILE A 13 -1.73 -5.76 0.16
C ILE A 13 -1.67 -6.62 1.41
N ASP A 14 -2.20 -7.85 1.34
CA ASP A 14 -2.07 -8.82 2.43
C ASP A 14 -0.78 -9.63 2.28
N GLU A 15 0.22 -9.26 3.07
CA GLU A 15 1.51 -9.95 3.09
C GLU A 15 1.56 -11.07 4.14
N ARG A 16 0.48 -11.32 4.88
CA ARG A 16 0.44 -12.44 5.84
C ARG A 16 0.43 -13.79 5.11
N THR A 17 -0.15 -13.82 3.91
CA THR A 17 -0.23 -15.01 3.06
C THR A 17 0.93 -15.12 2.07
N ILE A 18 1.68 -14.03 1.84
CA ILE A 18 2.78 -13.96 0.87
C ILE A 18 3.99 -13.27 1.51
N LYS A 19 5.08 -14.02 1.68
CA LYS A 19 6.37 -13.45 2.10
C LYS A 19 7.04 -12.71 0.94
N LEU A 20 6.70 -11.44 0.77
CA LEU A 20 7.38 -10.55 -0.18
C LEU A 20 8.75 -10.14 0.38
N THR A 21 9.80 -10.77 -0.14
CA THR A 21 11.18 -10.33 0.01
C THR A 21 11.58 -9.59 -1.26
N LEU A 22 11.68 -8.26 -1.18
CA LEU A 22 12.05 -7.43 -2.32
C LEU A 22 13.57 -7.31 -2.42
N SER A 23 14.12 -7.62 -3.59
CA SER A 23 15.52 -7.32 -3.91
C SER A 23 15.69 -5.84 -4.26
N SER A 24 16.93 -5.36 -4.32
CA SER A 24 17.22 -3.99 -4.76
C SER A 24 16.79 -3.72 -6.21
N SER A 25 16.81 -4.74 -7.08
CA SER A 25 16.30 -4.63 -8.45
C SER A 25 14.78 -4.45 -8.47
N ASP A 26 14.06 -5.18 -7.62
CA ASP A 26 12.59 -5.07 -7.53
C ASP A 26 12.19 -3.68 -7.03
N ILE A 27 12.90 -3.17 -6.03
CA ILE A 27 12.66 -1.82 -5.49
C ILE A 27 12.84 -0.75 -6.57
N LYS A 28 13.91 -0.83 -7.38
CA LYS A 28 14.13 0.12 -8.49
C LYS A 28 13.08 -0.02 -9.58
N PHE A 29 12.65 -1.25 -9.86
CA PHE A 29 11.59 -1.51 -10.84
C PHE A 29 10.27 -0.89 -10.38
N LEU A 30 9.87 -1.11 -9.13
CA LEU A 30 8.67 -0.52 -8.55
C LEU A 30 8.74 1.01 -8.58
N GLU A 31 9.88 1.60 -8.21
CA GLU A 31 10.08 3.06 -8.20
C GLU A 31 9.87 3.71 -9.56
N LYS A 32 10.31 3.04 -10.63
CA LYS A 32 10.14 3.53 -12.00
C LYS A 32 8.70 3.41 -12.49
N ASN A 33 7.96 2.43 -11.97
CA ASN A 33 6.63 2.06 -12.46
C ASN A 33 5.49 2.44 -11.51
N VAL A 34 5.75 3.24 -10.47
CA VAL A 34 4.68 3.79 -9.62
C VAL A 34 3.71 4.59 -10.50
N PRO A 35 2.43 4.17 -10.61
CA PRO A 35 1.49 4.87 -11.44
C PRO A 35 1.20 6.27 -10.88
N PRO A 36 0.99 7.27 -11.75
CA PRO A 36 0.83 8.67 -11.33
C PRO A 36 -0.47 8.91 -10.52
N ASN A 37 -1.42 7.99 -10.60
CA ASN A 37 -2.66 8.01 -9.82
C ASN A 37 -2.63 7.05 -8.62
N GLN A 38 -1.46 6.58 -8.19
CA GLN A 38 -1.36 5.78 -6.97
C GLN A 38 -1.74 6.63 -5.76
N GLY A 39 -2.76 6.18 -5.03
CA GLY A 39 -3.13 6.69 -3.73
C GLY A 39 -2.33 6.03 -2.61
N ALA A 40 -3.00 5.76 -1.51
CA ALA A 40 -2.39 5.09 -0.36
C ALA A 40 -2.23 3.58 -0.59
N VAL A 41 -1.11 3.03 -0.13
CA VAL A 41 -0.91 1.58 -0.02
C VAL A 41 -0.89 1.21 1.45
N VAL A 42 -1.75 0.29 1.85
CA VAL A 42 -1.81 -0.27 3.21
C VAL A 42 -1.37 -1.72 3.17
N MET A 43 -0.33 -2.05 3.92
CA MET A 43 0.17 -3.42 4.03
C MET A 43 -0.42 -4.09 5.26
N VAL A 44 -1.11 -5.21 5.06
CA VAL A 44 -1.54 -6.08 6.15
C VAL A 44 -0.41 -7.05 6.45
N VAL A 45 0.12 -6.95 7.66
CA VAL A 45 1.31 -7.70 8.11
C VAL A 45 1.02 -8.40 9.43
N SER A 46 1.70 -9.51 9.66
CA SER A 46 1.62 -10.19 10.95
C SER A 46 2.25 -9.31 12.05
N LYS A 47 1.79 -9.45 13.29
CA LYS A 47 2.35 -8.68 14.42
C LYS A 47 3.84 -8.93 14.62
N SER A 48 4.32 -10.16 14.35
CA SER A 48 5.73 -10.52 14.42
C SER A 48 6.57 -9.81 13.35
N ASP A 49 6.00 -9.56 12.17
CA ASP A 49 6.74 -9.00 11.03
C ASP A 49 6.68 -7.47 10.96
N LEU A 50 5.80 -6.83 11.75
CA LEU A 50 5.57 -5.38 11.73
C LEU A 50 6.85 -4.57 11.90
N ASN A 51 7.71 -4.95 12.86
CA ASN A 51 8.95 -4.24 13.13
C ASN A 51 9.94 -4.36 11.97
N TYR A 52 10.09 -5.57 11.42
CA TYR A 52 10.92 -5.81 10.24
C TYR A 52 10.44 -4.97 9.05
N LYS A 53 9.13 -4.95 8.79
CA LYS A 53 8.55 -4.21 7.67
C LYS A 53 8.69 -2.70 7.82
N LYS A 54 8.56 -2.16 9.03
CA LYS A 54 8.87 -0.74 9.31
C LYS A 54 10.33 -0.41 8.99
N VAL A 55 11.27 -1.28 9.35
CA VAL A 55 12.71 -1.08 9.05
C VAL A 55 12.96 -1.10 7.54
N VAL A 56 12.48 -2.13 6.84
CA VAL A 56 12.64 -2.25 5.37
C VAL A 56 12.05 -1.03 4.67
N GLN A 57 10.87 -0.57 5.10
CA GLN A 57 10.23 0.58 4.48
C GLN A 57 10.98 1.90 4.74
N ASN A 58 11.50 2.09 5.96
CA ASN A 58 12.33 3.27 6.27
C ASN A 58 13.63 3.29 5.45
N MET A 59 14.23 2.12 5.20
CA MET A 59 15.37 2.01 4.28
C MET A 59 14.94 2.28 2.83
N GLY A 60 13.82 1.70 2.41
CA GLY A 60 13.24 1.86 1.08
C GLY A 60 12.93 3.31 0.73
N LYS A 61 12.45 4.12 1.68
CA LYS A 61 12.19 5.56 1.46
C LYS A 61 13.38 6.35 0.92
N LYS A 62 14.60 5.99 1.31
CA LYS A 62 15.80 6.69 0.83
C LYS A 62 16.17 6.29 -0.61
N GLN A 63 15.86 5.07 -1.00
CA GLN A 63 16.26 4.49 -2.30
C GLN A 63 15.15 4.58 -3.36
N ALA A 64 13.90 4.51 -2.94
CA ALA A 64 12.69 4.46 -3.75
C ALA A 64 11.55 5.25 -3.07
N PRO A 65 11.67 6.59 -3.03
CA PRO A 65 10.72 7.44 -2.32
C PRO A 65 9.31 7.38 -2.91
N LYS A 66 9.12 7.25 -4.23
CA LYS A 66 7.76 7.16 -4.82
C LYS A 66 7.05 5.87 -4.39
N THR A 67 7.80 4.78 -4.23
CA THR A 67 7.27 3.48 -3.81
C THR A 67 6.92 3.47 -2.32
N PHE A 68 7.76 4.10 -1.49
CA PHE A 68 7.70 3.95 -0.03
C PHE A 68 7.32 5.22 0.76
N ALA A 69 6.90 6.30 0.09
CA ALA A 69 6.68 7.62 0.69
C ALA A 69 5.88 7.60 2.00
N GLN A 70 4.80 6.82 2.07
CA GLN A 70 3.89 6.79 3.22
C GLN A 70 3.55 5.36 3.68
N PRO A 71 4.28 4.82 4.68
CA PRO A 71 3.98 3.53 5.28
C PRO A 71 2.61 3.56 5.96
N ARG A 72 1.76 2.60 5.60
CA ARG A 72 0.56 2.27 6.38
C ARG A 72 0.56 0.78 6.59
N PHE A 73 0.44 0.40 7.85
CA PHE A 73 0.41 -0.99 8.27
C PHE A 73 -0.90 -1.25 9.00
N ALA A 74 -1.43 -2.44 8.81
CA ALA A 74 -2.58 -2.96 9.51
C ALA A 74 -2.31 -4.42 9.91
N LEU A 75 -2.99 -4.90 10.94
CA LEU A 75 -2.94 -6.30 11.37
C LEU A 75 -4.06 -7.13 10.72
N THR A 76 -5.16 -6.47 10.32
CA THR A 76 -6.29 -7.08 9.63
C THR A 76 -6.71 -6.29 8.39
N ILE A 77 -7.52 -6.91 7.53
CA ILE A 77 -8.06 -6.27 6.34
C ILE A 77 -9.06 -5.18 6.74
N GLU A 78 -9.82 -5.40 7.81
CA GLU A 78 -10.79 -4.46 8.35
C GLU A 78 -10.11 -3.19 8.86
N GLU A 79 -8.99 -3.35 9.56
CA GLU A 79 -8.16 -2.21 10.00
C GLU A 79 -7.59 -1.45 8.80
N ALA A 80 -7.13 -2.16 7.76
CA ALA A 80 -6.66 -1.51 6.53
C ALA A 80 -7.77 -0.73 5.82
N ARG A 81 -8.98 -1.28 5.76
CA ARG A 81 -10.16 -0.62 5.20
C ARG A 81 -10.54 0.62 6.02
N GLN A 82 -10.48 0.53 7.35
CA GLN A 82 -10.76 1.64 8.25
C GLN A 82 -9.76 2.78 8.05
N ILE A 83 -8.46 2.48 7.94
CA ILE A 83 -7.41 3.47 7.63
C ILE A 83 -7.73 4.21 6.33
N LEU A 84 -8.12 3.48 5.27
CA LEU A 84 -8.47 4.09 3.98
C LEU A 84 -9.74 4.94 4.06
N LYS A 85 -10.74 4.52 4.85
CA LYS A 85 -11.97 5.27 5.07
C LYS A 85 -11.70 6.58 5.82
N GLU A 86 -10.98 6.52 6.94
CA GLU A 86 -10.73 7.68 7.80
C GLU A 86 -9.76 8.70 7.20
N GLN A 87 -8.69 8.24 6.56
CA GLN A 87 -7.63 9.12 6.09
C GLN A 87 -7.81 9.58 4.63
N PHE A 88 -8.58 8.82 3.83
CA PHE A 88 -8.72 9.08 2.39
C PHE A 88 -10.16 9.12 1.90
N GLY A 89 -11.14 8.96 2.80
CA GLY A 89 -12.56 9.01 2.43
C GLY A 89 -12.98 7.87 1.50
N VAL A 90 -12.24 6.75 1.48
CA VAL A 90 -12.60 5.59 0.66
C VAL A 90 -13.94 5.02 1.14
N GLN A 91 -14.90 4.92 0.22
CA GLN A 91 -16.19 4.30 0.45
C GLN A 91 -16.24 2.93 -0.21
N TYR A 92 -16.67 1.92 0.55
CA TYR A 92 -16.84 0.56 0.05
C TYR A 92 -18.32 0.33 -0.22
N SER A 93 -18.66 -0.20 -1.40
CA SER A 93 -20.01 -0.69 -1.67
C SER A 93 -20.28 -1.96 -0.87
N GLU A 94 -21.55 -2.27 -0.60
CA GLU A 94 -21.96 -3.48 0.14
C GLU A 94 -21.42 -4.77 -0.51
N SER A 95 -21.27 -4.77 -1.84
CA SER A 95 -20.67 -5.87 -2.63
C SER A 95 -19.16 -6.07 -2.42
N ALA A 96 -18.45 -5.11 -1.84
CA ALA A 96 -17.00 -5.18 -1.58
C ALA A 96 -16.67 -5.64 -0.15
N LEU A 97 -17.70 -5.87 0.67
CA LEU A 97 -17.60 -6.30 2.06
C LEU A 97 -17.97 -7.78 2.25
N SER A 98 -18.47 -8.44 1.19
CA SER A 98 -18.76 -9.88 1.12
C SER A 98 -17.49 -10.68 0.80
#